data_AF-A0A955MES7-F1
#
_entry.id   AF-A0A955MES7-F1
#
_cell.length_a   1.000
_cell.length_b   1.000
_cell.length_c   1.000
_cell.angle_alpha   90.00
_cell.angle_beta   90.00
_cell.angle_gamma   90.00
#
_symmetry.space_group_name_H-M   'P 1'
#
loop_
_entity.id
_entity.type
_entity.pdbx_description
1 polymer ?
#
loop_
_entity_poly.entity_id
_entity_poly.type
_entity_poly.pdbx_seq_one_letter_code
_entity_poly.pdbx_strand_id
1 'polypeptide(L)' 'MEYLCSLCGKTVQGDAVEFINHTETRIIDEIKANHPEWEEKDGVCRKCVEYFRRQLKGEE' A
#
# COMPACT_ATOMS: atom_id res chain seq x y z
N MET A 1 -2.10 -17.82 -12.96
CA MET A 1 -3.19 -16.93 -13.43
C MET A 1 -2.58 -15.58 -13.76
N GLU A 2 -3.27 -14.72 -14.50
CA GLU A 2 -2.78 -13.37 -14.79
C GLU A 2 -3.74 -12.36 -14.18
N TYR A 3 -3.23 -11.45 -13.36
CA TYR A 3 -4.02 -10.44 -12.65
C TYR A 3 -3.57 -9.05 -13.09
N LEU A 4 -4.52 -8.22 -13.52
CA LEU A 4 -4.23 -6.83 -13.88
C LEU A 4 -4.24 -5.96 -12.62
N CYS A 5 -3.12 -5.30 -12.32
CA CYS A 5 -3.05 -4.37 -11.21
C CYS A 5 -3.65 -3.02 -11.60
N SER A 6 -4.73 -2.61 -10.95
CA SER A 6 -5.39 -1.32 -11.20
C SER A 6 -4.56 -0.11 -10.75
N LEU A 7 -3.52 -0.30 -9.93
CA LEU A 7 -2.68 0.78 -9.40
C LEU A 7 -1.54 1.16 -10.37
N CYS A 8 -0.96 0.18 -11.06
CA CYS A 8 0.19 0.42 -11.95
C CYS A 8 -0.07 0.03 -13.41
N GLY A 9 -1.22 -0.60 -13.70
CA GLY A 9 -1.59 -1.08 -15.04
C GLY A 9 -0.78 -2.28 -15.52
N LYS A 10 0.07 -2.89 -14.68
CA LYS A 10 0.87 -4.06 -15.05
C LYS A 10 0.08 -5.35 -14.86
N THR A 11 0.31 -6.29 -15.75
CA THR A 11 -0.15 -7.68 -15.60
C THR A 11 0.82 -8.42 -14.69
N VAL A 12 0.32 -8.85 -13.55
CA VAL A 12 1.05 -9.72 -12.61
C VAL A 12 0.74 -11.16 -12.98
N GLN A 13 1.75 -11.85 -13.52
CA GLN A 13 1.67 -13.28 -13.77
C GLN A 13 2.07 -14.00 -12.48
N GLY A 14 1.19 -14.85 -11.95
CA GLY A 14 1.44 -15.57 -10.70
C GLY A 14 0.17 -16.11 -10.06
N ASP A 15 0.32 -16.51 -8.81
CA ASP A 15 -0.80 -16.90 -7.94
C ASP A 15 -1.38 -15.68 -7.21
N ALA A 16 -2.55 -15.83 -6.60
CA ALA A 16 -3.25 -14.74 -5.91
C ALA A 16 -2.36 -14.04 -4.85
N VAL A 17 -1.47 -14.80 -4.21
CA VAL A 17 -0.52 -14.28 -3.21
C VAL A 17 0.51 -13.32 -3.84
N GLU A 18 1.00 -13.59 -5.05
CA GLU A 18 1.91 -12.67 -5.73
C GLU A 18 1.21 -11.39 -6.15
N PHE A 19 -0.04 -11.50 -6.61
CA PHE A 19 -0.85 -10.33 -6.94
C PHE A 19 -1.11 -9.44 -5.71
N ILE A 20 -1.43 -10.05 -4.56
CA ILE A 20 -1.63 -9.33 -3.30
C ILE A 20 -0.34 -8.62 -2.89
N ASN A 21 0.79 -9.34 -2.84
CA ASN A 21 2.09 -8.74 -2.47
C ASN A 21 2.50 -7.60 -3.41
N HIS A 22 2.29 -7.77 -4.72
CA HIS A 22 2.54 -6.70 -5.69
C HIS A 22 1.67 -5.48 -5.38
N THR A 23 0.38 -5.67 -5.17
CA THR A 23 -0.57 -4.59 -4.91
C THR A 23 -0.24 -3.87 -3.60
N GLU A 24 0.07 -4.60 -2.52
CA GLU A 24 0.47 -4.01 -1.23
C GLU A 24 1.74 -3.18 -1.36
N THR A 25 2.75 -3.69 -2.08
CA THR A 25 4.00 -2.94 -2.33
C THR A 25 3.72 -1.64 -3.08
N ARG A 26 2.84 -1.68 -4.10
CA ARG A 26 2.47 -0.50 -4.88
C ARG A 26 1.69 0.53 -4.07
N ILE A 27 0.83 0.09 -3.14
CA ILE A 27 0.15 0.99 -2.21
C ILE A 27 1.17 1.73 -1.34
N ILE A 28 2.17 1.02 -0.81
CA ILE A 28 3.22 1.63 0.00
C ILE A 28 4.06 2.61 -0.83
N ASP A 29 4.43 2.27 -2.06
CA ASP A 29 5.14 3.18 -2.98
C ASP A 29 4.34 4.47 -3.21
N GLU A 30 3.04 4.38 -3.48
CA GLU A 30 2.20 5.56 -3.71
C GLU A 30 2.08 6.44 -2.46
N ILE A 31 1.96 5.83 -1.28
CA ILE A 31 1.94 6.58 -0.02
C ILE A 31 3.28 7.32 0.17
N LYS A 32 4.42 6.66 -0.08
CA LYS A 32 5.73 7.29 0.02
C LYS A 32 5.93 8.41 -1.01
N ALA A 33 5.44 8.22 -2.24
CA ALA A 33 5.54 9.21 -3.31
C ALA A 33 4.72 10.47 -3.01
N ASN A 34 3.50 10.29 -2.49
CA ASN A 34 2.60 11.41 -2.15
C ASN A 34 2.91 12.02 -0.78
N HIS A 35 3.49 11.25 0.14
CA HIS A 35 3.81 11.67 1.49
C HIS A 35 5.24 11.25 1.89
N PRO A 36 6.27 11.85 1.28
CA PRO A 36 7.67 11.55 1.63
C PRO A 36 7.99 11.89 3.09
N GLU A 37 7.22 12.79 3.71
CA GLU A 37 7.29 13.11 5.15
C GLU A 37 6.79 11.98 6.06
N TRP A 38 6.18 10.92 5.51
CA TRP A 38 5.74 9.72 6.22
C TRP A 38 6.82 8.62 6.20
N GLU A 39 8.00 8.89 5.63
CA GLU A 39 9.14 7.99 5.69
C GLU A 39 9.90 8.22 7.02
N GLU A 40 9.69 7.34 8.00
CA GLU A 40 10.50 7.28 9.22
C GLU A 40 11.56 6.18 9.10
N LYS A 41 12.80 6.50 9.47
CA LYS A 41 13.98 5.61 9.32
C LYS A 41 13.90 4.31 10.12
N ASP A 42 13.01 4.21 11.11
CA ASP A 42 12.98 3.15 12.12
C ASP A 42 11.55 2.60 12.39
N GLY A 43 10.77 2.41 11.32
CA GLY A 43 9.54 1.61 11.40
C GLY A 43 8.28 2.30 10.86
N VAL A 44 7.13 2.00 11.48
CA VAL A 44 5.83 2.51 11.03
C VAL A 44 5.69 3.97 11.43
N CYS A 45 5.57 4.82 10.42
CA CYS A 45 5.39 6.25 10.63
C CYS A 45 4.15 6.55 11.49
N ARG A 46 4.27 7.51 12.40
CA ARG A 46 3.18 7.88 13.31
C ARG A 46 1.89 8.25 12.56
N LYS A 47 2.00 8.93 11.41
CA LYS A 47 0.85 9.26 10.56
C LYS A 47 0.22 8.04 9.89
N CYS A 48 1.01 7.02 9.51
CA CYS A 48 0.50 5.73 9.02
C CYS A 48 -0.32 5.03 10.11
N VAL A 49 0.16 5.03 11.37
CA VAL A 49 -0.59 4.47 12.51
C VAL A 49 -1.88 5.25 12.74
N GLU A 50 -1.85 6.58 12.69
CA GLU A 50 -3.05 7.40 12.87
C GLU A 50 -4.06 7.23 11.73
N TYR A 51 -3.61 7.20 10.48
CA TYR A 51 -4.45 6.96 9.32
C TYR A 51 -5.12 5.58 9.39
N PHE A 52 -4.34 4.55 9.70
CA PHE A 52 -4.87 3.19 9.87
C PHE A 52 -5.83 3.10 11.07
N ARG A 53 -5.55 3.79 12.18
CA ARG A 53 -6.47 3.89 13.33
C ARG A 53 -7.79 4.56 12.97
N ARG A 54 -7.78 5.59 12.12
CA ARG A 54 -9.00 6.27 11.67
C ARG A 54 -9.84 5.35 10.77
N GLN A 55 -9.19 4.64 9.84
CA GLN A 55 -9.88 3.66 9.00
C GLN A 55 -10.46 2.49 9.81
N LEU A 56 -9.74 1.98 10.82
CA LEU A 56 -10.27 0.94 11.72
C LEU A 56 -11.38 1.43 12.65
N LYS A 57 -11.43 2.73 12.95
CA LYS A 57 -12.50 3.34 13.75
C LYS A 57 -13.78 3.63 12.96
N GLY A 58 -13.76 3.50 11.62
CA GLY A 58 -14.93 3.75 10.78
C GLY A 58 -15.45 5.18 10.88
N GLU A 59 -14.57 6.16 11.11
CA GLU A 59 -14.95 7.58 11.05
C GLU A 59 -14.70 8.05 9.61
N GLU A 60 -15.82 8.12 8.87
CA GLU A 60 -15.98 8.56 7.48
C GLU A 60 -15.59 10.03 7.27
#